data_AF-A0ABD0R5R4-F1
#
_entry.id   AF-A0ABD0R5R4-F1
#
_cell.length_a   1.000
_cell.length_b   1.000
_cell.length_c   1.000
_cell.angle_alpha   90.00
_cell.angle_beta   90.00
_cell.angle_gamma   90.00
#
_symmetry.space_group_name_H-M   'P 1'
#
loop_
_entity.id
_entity.type
_entity.pdbx_description
1 polymer ?
#
loop_
_entity_poly.entity_id
_entity_poly.type
_entity_poly.pdbx_seq_one_letter_code
_entity_poly.pdbx_strand_id
1 'polypeptide(L)'
;TTSGNERLYPSPTSSIHENHLQLFEFVGKMLGKAMYEGIVVDVPFASFFLSQVLGHHHSTFYSSIDELPSLDSEFYKNLTSIK
;
A
#
# COMPACT_ATOMS: atom_id res chain seq x y z
N THR A 1 14.24 -8.22 -16.64
CA THR A 1 15.05 -7.74 -15.51
C THR A 1 14.50 -6.38 -15.09
N THR A 2 13.41 -6.34 -14.32
CA THR A 2 12.80 -5.06 -13.90
C THR A 2 13.17 -4.77 -12.46
N SER A 3 13.64 -3.55 -12.23
CA SER A 3 14.43 -3.14 -11.08
C SER A 3 13.53 -2.81 -9.89
N GLY A 4 13.45 -3.71 -8.91
CA GLY A 4 13.41 -3.46 -7.44
C GLY A 4 12.39 -2.50 -6.79
N ASN A 5 11.62 -1.68 -7.51
CA ASN A 5 10.81 -0.59 -6.95
C ASN A 5 9.34 -0.57 -7.39
N GLU A 6 8.87 -1.54 -8.18
CA GLU A 6 7.46 -1.65 -8.60
C GLU A 6 6.60 -2.23 -7.46
N ARG A 7 6.36 -1.43 -6.42
CA ARG A 7 5.52 -1.81 -5.28
C ARG A 7 4.05 -1.58 -5.61
N LEU A 8 3.22 -2.58 -5.34
CA LEU A 8 1.79 -2.53 -5.61
C LEU A 8 1.01 -1.94 -4.45
N TYR A 9 0.18 -0.94 -4.76
CA TYR A 9 -0.81 -0.34 -3.86
C TYR A 9 -1.96 0.26 -4.69
N PRO A 10 -3.15 0.48 -4.11
CA PRO A 10 -4.28 1.08 -4.82
C PRO A 10 -3.92 2.46 -5.40
N SER A 11 -4.17 2.65 -6.70
CA SER A 11 -3.94 3.95 -7.33
C SER A 11 -4.94 5.01 -6.83
N PRO A 12 -4.49 6.24 -6.50
CA PRO A 12 -5.37 7.36 -6.16
C PRO A 12 -6.37 7.72 -7.27
N THR A 13 -6.03 7.41 -8.52
CA THR A 13 -6.89 7.67 -9.70
C THR A 13 -7.73 6.46 -10.09
N SER A 14 -7.85 5.46 -9.22
CA SER A 14 -8.60 4.23 -9.51
C SER A 14 -10.07 4.48 -9.85
N SER A 15 -10.67 5.58 -9.37
CA SER A 15 -12.04 6.02 -9.67
C SER A 15 -12.31 6.28 -11.16
N ILE A 16 -11.28 6.36 -12.01
CA ILE A 16 -11.44 6.42 -13.48
C ILE A 16 -12.10 5.14 -14.00
N HIS A 17 -11.93 4.01 -13.31
CA HIS A 17 -12.57 2.76 -13.67
C HIS A 17 -13.85 2.56 -12.86
N GLU A 18 -14.99 2.41 -13.54
CA GLU A 18 -16.33 2.36 -12.91
C GLU A 18 -16.47 1.27 -11.83
N ASN A 19 -15.76 0.14 -11.97
CA ASN A 19 -15.83 -1.00 -11.04
C ASN A 19 -14.61 -1.15 -10.13
N HIS A 20 -13.81 -0.09 -9.95
CA HIS A 20 -12.54 -0.19 -9.22
C HIS A 20 -12.69 -0.74 -7.79
N LEU A 21 -13.76 -0.38 -7.07
CA LEU A 21 -14.03 -0.90 -5.73
C LEU A 21 -14.32 -2.40 -5.73
N GLN A 22 -15.10 -2.88 -6.69
CA GLN A 22 -15.42 -4.32 -6.82
C GLN A 22 -14.16 -5.13 -7.15
N LEU A 23 -13.25 -4.56 -7.96
CA LEU A 23 -11.96 -5.18 -8.26
C LEU A 23 -11.07 -5.24 -7.01
N PHE A 24 -11.01 -4.18 -6.19
CA PHE A 24 -10.28 -4.23 -4.93
C PHE A 24 -10.87 -5.26 -3.96
N GLU A 25 -12.20 -5.35 -3.87
CA GLU A 25 -12.87 -6.36 -3.05
C GLU A 25 -12.55 -7.79 -3.54
N PHE A 26 -12.58 -8.00 -4.86
CA PHE A 26 -12.24 -9.28 -5.47
C PHE A 26 -10.80 -9.70 -5.14
N VAL A 27 -9.84 -8.79 -5.33
CA VAL A 27 -8.42 -9.03 -5.00
C VAL A 27 -8.25 -9.32 -3.51
N GLY A 28 -8.92 -8.56 -2.63
CA GLY A 28 -8.88 -8.81 -1.19
C GLY A 28 -9.43 -10.19 -0.80
N LYS A 29 -10.55 -10.62 -1.40
CA LYS A 29 -11.13 -11.96 -1.18
C LYS A 29 -10.22 -13.06 -1.70
N MET A 30 -9.63 -12.89 -2.88
CA MET A 30 -8.67 -13.86 -3.44
C MET A 30 -7.42 -13.98 -2.57
N LEU A 31 -6.88 -12.86 -2.09
CA LEU A 31 -5.73 -12.87 -1.19
C LEU A 31 -6.06 -13.56 0.14
N GLY A 32 -7.20 -13.23 0.76
CA GLY A 32 -7.64 -13.88 2.00
C GLY A 32 -7.88 -15.38 1.84
N LYS A 33 -8.43 -15.80 0.69
CA LYS A 33 -8.62 -17.20 0.33
C LYS A 33 -7.28 -17.93 0.16
N ALA A 34 -6.32 -17.31 -0.53
CA ALA A 34 -4.99 -17.86 -0.70
C ALA A 34 -4.28 -18.03 0.66
N MET A 35 -4.39 -17.05 1.56
CA MET A 35 -3.87 -17.16 2.92
C MET A 35 -4.53 -18.29 3.71
N TYR A 36 -5.86 -18.44 3.61
CA TYR A 36 -6.59 -19.51 4.28
C TYR A 36 -6.17 -20.91 3.81
N GLU A 37 -5.87 -21.06 2.52
CA GLU A 37 -5.41 -22.32 1.93
C GLU A 37 -3.90 -22.54 2.06
N GLY A 38 -3.15 -21.58 2.60
CA GLY A 38 -1.69 -21.65 2.74
C GLY A 38 -0.95 -21.51 1.40
N ILE A 39 -1.55 -20.85 0.42
CA ILE A 39 -0.95 -20.59 -0.89
C ILE A 39 0.00 -19.40 -0.79
N VAL A 40 1.25 -19.60 -1.25
CA VAL A 40 2.23 -18.52 -1.35
C VAL A 40 1.92 -17.66 -2.57
N VAL A 41 1.64 -16.38 -2.33
CA VAL A 41 1.34 -15.39 -3.36
C VAL A 41 2.53 -14.44 -3.47
N ASP A 42 3.27 -14.53 -4.58
CA ASP A 42 4.42 -13.64 -4.85
C ASP A 42 3.93 -12.31 -5.46
N VAL A 43 3.45 -11.42 -4.59
CA VAL A 43 2.97 -10.10 -4.99
C VAL A 43 3.77 -9.05 -4.22
N PRO A 44 4.53 -8.17 -4.91
CA PRO A 44 5.38 -7.16 -4.28
C PRO A 44 4.54 -5.98 -3.78
N PHE A 45 3.69 -6.21 -2.78
CA PHE A 45 2.93 -5.14 -2.15
C PHE A 45 3.85 -4.12 -1.48
N ALA A 46 3.43 -2.86 -1.48
CA ALA A 46 4.13 -1.82 -0.74
C ALA A 46 4.04 -2.07 0.77
N SER A 47 5.13 -1.82 1.50
CA SER A 47 5.18 -2.02 2.96
C SER A 47 4.12 -1.20 3.70
N PHE A 48 3.95 0.08 3.34
CA PHE A 48 2.94 0.96 3.94
C PHE A 48 1.52 0.43 3.75
N PHE A 49 1.23 -0.14 2.58
CA PHE A 49 -0.07 -0.70 2.25
C PHE A 49 -0.36 -1.94 3.10
N LEU A 50 0.61 -2.84 3.26
CA LEU A 50 0.50 -3.99 4.15
C LEU A 50 0.31 -3.57 5.61
N SER A 51 1.08 -2.59 6.09
CA SER A 51 0.94 -2.04 7.45
C SER A 51 -0.48 -1.51 7.71
N GLN A 52 -1.07 -0.85 6.71
CA GLN A 52 -2.46 -0.36 6.78
C GLN A 52 -3.48 -1.50 6.81
N VAL A 53 -3.32 -2.52 5.97
CA VAL A 53 -4.21 -3.71 5.92
C VAL A 53 -4.14 -4.51 7.23
N LEU A 54 -2.96 -4.59 7.85
CA LEU A 54 -2.74 -5.27 9.13
C LEU A 54 -3.27 -4.50 10.36
N GLY A 55 -3.80 -3.29 10.16
CA GLY A 55 -4.38 -2.51 11.26
C GLY A 55 -3.35 -1.83 12.16
N HIS A 56 -2.11 -1.64 11.72
CA HIS A 56 -1.08 -0.85 12.44
C HIS A 56 -1.40 0.66 12.52
N HIS A 57 -2.65 1.06 12.30
CA HIS A 57 -3.15 2.42 12.40
C HIS A 57 -3.38 2.87 13.86
N HIS A 58 -3.18 1.99 14.85
CA HIS A 58 -3.43 2.24 16.28
C HIS A 58 -2.15 2.29 17.14
N SER A 59 -0.97 2.45 16.55
CA SER A 59 0.19 2.92 17.32
C SER A 59 0.44 4.36 16.97
N THR A 60 0.11 5.25 17.91
CA THR A 60 0.38 6.69 18.00
C THR A 60 1.86 7.09 17.82
N PHE A 61 2.71 6.15 17.43
CA PHE A 61 4.16 6.24 17.25
C PHE A 61 4.66 5.80 15.87
N TYR A 62 3.87 5.12 15.05
CA TYR A 62 4.24 4.79 13.66
C TYR A 62 3.57 5.79 12.74
N SER A 63 4.14 7.00 12.76
CA SER A 63 3.67 8.11 11.94
C SER A 63 3.90 7.77 10.48
N SER A 64 2.86 7.93 9.67
CA SER A 64 2.91 7.91 8.20
C SER A 64 4.01 8.81 7.62
N ILE A 65 4.59 9.70 8.44
CA ILE A 65 5.72 10.58 8.16
C ILE A 65 7.08 9.86 8.13
N ASP A 66 7.25 8.74 8.84
CA ASP A 66 8.51 7.98 8.88
C ASP A 66 8.70 7.07 7.65
N GLU A 67 7.62 6.69 6.96
CA GLU A 67 7.67 5.92 5.71
C GLU A 67 7.59 6.79 4.44
N LEU A 68 7.34 8.10 4.58
CA LEU A 68 7.38 9.07 3.47
C LEU A 68 8.68 9.04 2.66
N PRO A 69 9.89 8.84 3.24
CA PRO A 69 11.11 8.73 2.45
C PRO A 69 11.10 7.57 1.46
N SER A 70 10.30 6.51 1.72
CA SER A 70 10.14 5.36 0.83
C SER A 70 9.06 5.56 -0.25
N LEU A 71 8.21 6.58 -0.08
CA LEU A 71 7.09 6.92 -0.95
C LEU A 71 7.43 8.07 -1.89
N ASP A 72 7.95 9.17 -1.35
CA ASP A 72 8.38 10.36 -2.11
C ASP A 72 9.26 11.27 -1.24
N SER A 73 10.57 11.28 -1.52
CA SER A 73 11.53 12.10 -0.76
C SER A 73 11.35 13.62 -0.97
N GLU A 74 10.70 14.05 -2.07
CA GLU A 74 10.49 15.45 -2.41
C GLU A 74 9.28 16.02 -1.67
N PHE A 75 8.22 15.21 -1.50
CA PHE A 75 7.04 15.58 -0.71
C PHE A 75 7.35 15.72 0.79
N TYR A 76 8.21 14.86 1.34
CA TYR A 76 8.70 14.98 2.72
C TYR A 76 9.43 16.32 2.97
N LYS A 77 10.29 16.73 2.04
CA LYS A 77 11.00 18.03 2.13
C LYS A 77 10.02 19.19 2.11
N ASN A 78 9.05 19.18 1.20
CA ASN A 78 8.05 20.25 1.11
C ASN A 78 7.19 20.37 2.37
N LEU A 79 6.82 19.25 3.01
CA LEU A 79 6.10 19.27 4.29
C LEU A 79 6.96 19.71 5.49
N THR A 80 8.27 19.49 5.45
CA THR A 80 9.20 19.91 6.52
C THR A 80 9.59 21.38 6.40
N SER A 81 9.56 21.95 5.18
CA SER A 81 9.90 23.35 4.91
C SER A 81 8.79 24.37 5.20
N ILE A 82 7.57 23.94 5.51
CA ILE A 82 6.43 24.80 5.88
C ILE A 82 6.28 24.99 7.40
N LYS A 83 7.30 24.64 8.18
CA LYS A 83 7.35 24.92 9.63
C LYS A 83 7.98 26.27 9.93
#